data_AF-A0A1J5WIB6-F1
#
_entry.id   AF-A0A1J5WIB6-F1
#
_cell.length_a   1.000
_cell.length_b   1.000
_cell.length_c   1.000
_cell.angle_alpha   90.00
_cell.angle_beta   90.00
_cell.angle_gamma   90.00
#
_symmetry.space_group_name_H-M   'P 1'
#
loop_
_entity.id
_entity.type
_entity.pdbx_description
1 polymer ?
#
loop_
_entity_poly.entity_id
_entity_poly.type
_entity_poly.pdbx_seq_one_letter_code
_entity_poly.pdbx_strand_id
1 'polypeptide(L)'
;MWLTGAACNILLKLEIPEDNVFEEMFLSAWNEYQIAPILESKEKIRIGKCNKMELECAACNILLMLEIPEDNVLEALSLFVKDESKIAPILKSEEISVAGRCKKLTLSGRGAQKIHTKLGDWCEYLEEGKESDADCE
;
A
#
# COMPACT_ATOMS: atom_id res chain seq x y z
N MET A 1 -4.69 12.27 -0.13
CA MET A 1 -5.91 11.53 0.25
C MET A 1 -5.62 10.77 1.53
N TRP A 2 -6.52 10.82 2.51
CA TRP A 2 -6.36 10.11 3.79
C TRP A 2 -7.61 9.27 4.04
N LEU A 3 -7.47 7.95 4.12
CA LEU A 3 -8.58 7.02 4.39
C LEU A 3 -8.19 6.06 5.50
N THR A 4 -9.12 5.81 6.43
CA THR A 4 -8.92 4.88 7.55
C THR A 4 -10.06 3.87 7.68
N GLY A 5 -9.72 2.66 8.12
CA GLY A 5 -10.65 1.57 8.33
C GLY A 5 -11.49 1.26 7.09
N ALA A 6 -12.80 1.13 7.27
CA ALA A 6 -13.71 0.78 6.19
C ALA A 6 -13.85 1.88 5.11
N ALA A 7 -13.39 3.11 5.38
CA ALA A 7 -13.42 4.19 4.40
C ALA A 7 -12.51 3.92 3.19
N CYS A 8 -11.50 3.06 3.34
CA CYS A 8 -10.66 2.62 2.22
C CYS A 8 -11.48 2.08 1.05
N ASN A 9 -12.62 1.41 1.32
CA ASN A 9 -13.48 0.85 0.26
C ASN A 9 -14.10 1.91 -0.67
N ILE A 10 -14.01 3.21 -0.34
CA ILE A 10 -14.42 4.26 -1.28
C ILE A 10 -13.60 4.23 -2.56
N LEU A 11 -12.36 3.73 -2.52
CA LEU A 11 -11.48 3.60 -3.68
C LEU A 11 -12.11 2.81 -4.84
N LEU A 12 -13.00 1.85 -4.54
CA LEU A 12 -13.73 1.07 -5.56
C LEU A 12 -14.78 1.89 -6.33
N LYS A 13 -15.14 3.07 -5.82
CA LYS A 13 -16.21 3.92 -6.37
C LYS A 13 -15.68 5.25 -6.91
N LEU A 14 -14.40 5.54 -6.72
CA LEU A 14 -13.82 6.80 -7.18
C LEU A 14 -13.45 6.68 -8.66
N GLU A 15 -13.97 7.62 -9.45
CA GLU A 15 -13.51 7.86 -10.82
C GLU A 15 -12.38 8.88 -10.76
N ILE A 16 -11.14 8.40 -10.60
CA ILE A 16 -9.95 9.24 -10.55
C ILE A 16 -9.46 9.45 -12.00
N PRO A 17 -9.34 10.71 -12.47
CA PRO A 17 -8.80 10.98 -13.80
C PRO A 17 -7.39 10.41 -13.98
N GLU A 18 -7.05 9.97 -15.19
CA GLU A 18 -5.73 9.40 -15.50
C GLU A 18 -4.58 10.39 -15.28
N ASP A 19 -4.84 11.69 -15.45
CA ASP A 19 -3.89 12.78 -15.25
C ASP A 19 -3.83 13.29 -13.80
N ASN A 20 -4.60 12.70 -12.89
CA ASN A 20 -4.55 13.05 -11.48
C ASN A 20 -3.18 12.69 -10.88
N VAL A 21 -2.66 13.60 -10.05
CA VAL A 21 -1.43 13.40 -9.27
C VAL A 21 -1.73 13.64 -7.80
N PHE A 22 -1.77 12.58 -7.00
CA PHE A 22 -1.80 12.72 -5.55
C PHE A 22 -0.40 13.07 -5.04
N GLU A 23 -0.30 14.17 -4.30
CA GLU A 23 0.94 14.48 -3.58
C GLU A 23 1.20 13.42 -2.51
N GLU A 24 0.18 13.08 -1.71
CA GLU A 24 0.27 12.07 -0.67
C GLU A 24 -1.01 11.23 -0.60
N MET A 25 -0.87 9.92 -0.46
CA MET A 25 -1.95 8.97 -0.21
C MET A 25 -1.64 8.17 1.05
N PHE A 26 -2.47 8.34 2.08
CA PHE A 26 -2.42 7.59 3.33
C PHE A 26 -3.62 6.65 3.42
N LEU A 27 -3.37 5.35 3.58
CA LEU A 27 -4.40 4.34 3.82
C LEU A 27 -4.04 3.53 5.07
N SER A 28 -4.94 3.48 6.04
CA SER A 28 -4.77 2.65 7.24
C SER A 28 -5.99 1.78 7.45
N ALA A 29 -5.80 0.51 7.77
CA ALA A 29 -6.89 -0.38 8.13
C ALA A 29 -6.41 -1.31 9.22
N TRP A 30 -7.13 -1.36 10.35
CA TRP A 30 -6.77 -2.23 11.45
C TRP A 30 -6.83 -3.70 11.03
N ASN A 31 -7.93 -4.10 10.38
CA ASN A 31 -8.26 -5.49 10.08
C ASN A 31 -8.57 -5.71 8.60
N GLU A 32 -8.32 -6.93 8.12
CA GLU A 32 -8.60 -7.33 6.74
C GLU A 32 -10.08 -7.14 6.36
N TYR A 33 -11.04 -7.39 7.27
CA TYR A 33 -12.47 -7.23 6.98
C TYR A 33 -12.85 -5.79 6.59
N GLN A 34 -12.07 -4.78 6.99
CA GLN A 34 -12.31 -3.39 6.64
C GLN A 34 -11.98 -3.10 5.17
N ILE A 35 -11.18 -3.96 4.53
CA ILE A 35 -10.76 -3.82 3.13
C ILE A 35 -11.13 -5.05 2.29
N ALA A 36 -11.89 -6.01 2.87
CA ALA A 36 -12.30 -7.22 2.17
C ALA A 36 -12.95 -6.94 0.80
N PRO A 37 -13.84 -5.93 0.64
CA PRO A 37 -14.38 -5.59 -0.68
C PRO A 37 -13.31 -5.23 -1.71
N ILE A 38 -12.21 -4.59 -1.31
CA ILE A 38 -11.09 -4.28 -2.20
C ILE A 38 -10.37 -5.56 -2.62
N LEU A 39 -10.04 -6.42 -1.66
CA LEU A 39 -9.31 -7.67 -1.90
C LEU A 39 -10.13 -8.69 -2.73
N GLU A 40 -11.46 -8.62 -2.62
CA GLU A 40 -12.39 -9.43 -3.41
C GLU A 40 -12.72 -8.81 -4.78
N SER A 41 -12.24 -7.59 -5.06
CA SER A 41 -12.48 -6.94 -6.34
C SER A 41 -11.88 -7.74 -7.49
N LYS A 42 -12.61 -7.83 -8.59
CA LYS A 42 -12.12 -8.45 -9.84
C LYS A 42 -11.22 -7.53 -10.64
N GLU A 43 -11.34 -6.22 -10.40
CA GLU A 43 -10.61 -5.19 -11.13
C GLU A 43 -9.64 -4.48 -10.19
N LYS A 44 -8.48 -4.11 -10.74
CA LYS A 44 -7.55 -3.25 -10.03
C LYS A 44 -8.09 -1.82 -9.93
N ILE A 45 -7.69 -1.15 -8.87
CA ILE A 45 -8.04 0.23 -8.55
C ILE A 45 -7.01 1.14 -9.23
N ARG A 46 -7.49 1.96 -10.17
CA ARG A 46 -6.70 3.03 -10.79
C ARG A 46 -6.75 4.26 -9.90
N ILE A 47 -5.59 4.69 -9.42
CA ILE A 47 -5.46 5.89 -8.57
C ILE A 47 -4.79 7.08 -9.29
N GLY A 48 -4.48 6.94 -10.58
CA GLY A 48 -3.63 7.89 -11.29
C GLY A 48 -2.19 7.87 -10.77
N LYS A 49 -1.51 9.01 -10.80
CA LYS A 49 -0.15 9.17 -10.28
C LYS A 49 -0.16 9.51 -8.79
N CYS A 50 0.90 9.14 -8.10
CA CYS A 50 1.08 9.39 -6.67
C CYS A 50 2.57 9.61 -6.37
N ASN A 51 2.89 10.71 -5.66
CA ASN A 51 4.25 11.04 -5.27
C ASN A 51 4.67 10.30 -3.99
N LYS A 52 3.80 10.27 -2.96
CA LYS A 52 4.06 9.54 -1.72
C LYS A 52 2.88 8.68 -1.31
N MET A 53 3.17 7.45 -0.87
CA MET A 53 2.16 6.53 -0.39
C MET A 53 2.55 5.98 0.99
N GLU A 54 1.61 5.98 1.91
CA GLU A 54 1.76 5.43 3.26
C GLU A 54 0.62 4.44 3.53
N LEU A 55 1.00 3.21 3.87
CA LEU A 55 0.07 2.12 4.10
C LEU A 55 0.34 1.50 5.46
N GLU A 56 -0.72 1.34 6.25
CA GLU A 56 -0.60 0.79 7.60
C GLU A 56 -1.48 -0.44 7.82
N CYS A 57 -0.95 -1.39 8.61
CA CYS A 57 -1.63 -2.59 9.05
C CYS A 57 -2.22 -3.39 7.88
N ALA A 58 -3.52 -3.68 7.88
CA ALA A 58 -4.16 -4.47 6.82
C ALA A 58 -4.21 -3.72 5.49
N ALA A 59 -4.13 -2.38 5.48
CA ALA A 59 -4.17 -1.58 4.25
C ALA A 59 -2.96 -1.85 3.34
N CYS A 60 -1.86 -2.41 3.85
CA CYS A 60 -0.75 -2.86 3.01
C CYS A 60 -1.18 -3.90 1.97
N ASN A 61 -2.22 -4.72 2.24
CA ASN A 61 -2.73 -5.67 1.24
C ASN A 61 -3.39 -4.97 0.04
N ILE A 62 -3.79 -3.70 0.16
CA ILE A 62 -4.36 -2.92 -0.95
C ILE A 62 -3.34 -2.79 -2.09
N LEU A 63 -2.02 -2.86 -1.83
CA LEU A 63 -0.98 -2.87 -2.87
C LEU A 63 -1.24 -3.92 -3.96
N LEU A 64 -1.80 -5.08 -3.60
CA LEU A 64 -2.14 -6.14 -4.58
C LEU A 64 -3.16 -5.66 -5.62
N MET A 65 -4.02 -4.74 -5.22
CA MET A 65 -5.17 -4.28 -5.98
C MET A 65 -4.92 -2.93 -6.65
N LEU A 66 -3.80 -2.26 -6.40
CA LEU A 66 -3.50 -0.98 -7.06
C LEU A 66 -2.94 -1.20 -8.47
N GLU A 67 -3.42 -0.37 -9.40
CA GLU A 67 -2.85 -0.18 -10.72
C GLU A 67 -2.10 1.15 -10.73
N ILE A 68 -0.79 1.06 -10.51
CA ILE A 68 0.13 2.21 -10.56
C ILE A 68 0.61 2.36 -12.01
N PRO A 69 0.43 3.53 -12.64
CA PRO A 69 0.90 3.77 -14.01
C PRO A 69 2.40 3.50 -14.19
N GLU A 70 2.81 2.99 -15.35
CA GLU A 70 4.22 2.69 -15.68
C GLU A 70 5.12 3.93 -15.59
N ASP A 71 4.59 5.10 -15.93
CA ASP A 71 5.31 6.37 -15.90
C ASP A 71 5.25 7.06 -14.52
N ASN A 72 4.61 6.44 -13.52
CA ASN A 72 4.60 6.95 -12.16
C ASN A 72 5.93 6.68 -11.46
N VAL A 73 6.46 7.71 -10.81
CA VAL A 73 7.64 7.61 -9.95
C VAL A 73 7.22 7.99 -8.53
N LEU A 74 7.05 6.99 -7.66
CA LEU A 74 6.85 7.20 -6.24
C LEU A 74 8.16 7.69 -5.63
N GLU A 75 8.17 8.90 -5.08
CA GLU A 75 9.29 9.40 -4.30
C GLU A 75 9.46 8.59 -3.01
N ALA A 76 8.35 8.19 -2.38
CA ALA A 76 8.38 7.36 -1.18
C ALA A 76 7.16 6.43 -1.05
N LEU A 77 7.42 5.19 -0.66
CA LEU A 77 6.45 4.23 -0.13
C LEU A 77 6.81 3.92 1.32
N SER A 78 5.89 4.16 2.25
CA SER A 78 6.04 3.81 3.67
C SER A 78 5.07 2.71 4.05
N LEU A 79 5.56 1.62 4.62
CA LEU A 79 4.76 0.50 5.11
C LEU A 79 4.95 0.35 6.61
N PHE A 80 3.85 0.43 7.37
CA PHE A 80 3.85 0.19 8.81
C PHE A 80 2.99 -1.01 9.17
N VAL A 81 3.63 -2.12 9.55
CA VAL A 81 2.94 -3.35 9.95
C VAL A 81 3.72 -4.04 11.04
N LYS A 82 3.16 -4.10 12.25
CA LYS A 82 3.75 -4.84 13.37
C LYS A 82 3.43 -6.33 13.31
N ASP A 83 2.15 -6.67 13.12
CA ASP A 83 1.64 -8.03 13.11
C ASP A 83 1.44 -8.53 11.67
N GLU A 84 2.19 -9.56 11.30
CA GLU A 84 2.11 -10.20 9.99
C GLU A 84 0.76 -10.88 9.72
N SER A 85 -0.02 -11.20 10.76
CA SER A 85 -1.36 -11.76 10.58
C SER A 85 -2.27 -10.84 9.76
N LYS A 86 -2.04 -9.52 9.84
CA LYS A 86 -2.78 -8.48 9.11
C LYS A 86 -2.46 -8.44 7.62
N ILE A 87 -1.38 -9.08 7.19
CA ILE A 87 -0.86 -9.03 5.81
C ILE A 87 -0.74 -10.43 5.19
N ALA A 88 -1.54 -11.38 5.68
CA ALA A 88 -1.57 -12.73 5.11
C ALA A 88 -1.84 -12.76 3.59
N PRO A 89 -2.72 -11.91 3.02
CA PRO A 89 -2.94 -11.88 1.56
C PRO A 89 -1.67 -11.55 0.76
N ILE A 90 -0.98 -10.45 1.07
CA ILE A 90 0.24 -10.04 0.33
C ILE A 90 1.40 -11.03 0.52
N LEU A 91 1.50 -11.66 1.69
CA LEU A 91 2.51 -12.69 1.94
C LEU A 91 2.24 -14.00 1.16
N LYS A 92 0.97 -14.31 0.88
CA LYS A 92 0.55 -15.47 0.08
C LYS A 92 0.57 -15.20 -1.42
N SER A 93 0.56 -13.94 -1.85
CA SER A 93 0.64 -13.59 -3.27
C SER A 93 1.96 -14.05 -3.88
N GLU A 94 1.91 -14.55 -5.11
CA GLU A 94 3.10 -14.94 -5.87
C GLU A 94 3.90 -13.71 -6.29
N GLU A 95 3.22 -12.65 -6.74
CA GLU A 95 3.84 -11.41 -7.18
C GLU A 95 3.02 -10.19 -6.77
N ILE A 96 3.69 -9.05 -6.60
CA ILE A 96 3.07 -7.73 -6.51
C ILE A 96 3.31 -7.07 -7.87
N SER A 97 2.30 -7.12 -8.74
CA SER A 97 2.39 -6.50 -10.06
C SER A 97 2.18 -4.98 -9.94
N VAL A 98 3.27 -4.25 -9.73
CA VAL A 98 3.34 -2.78 -9.73
C VAL A 98 4.20 -2.34 -10.92
N ALA A 99 3.63 -1.53 -11.81
CA ALA A 99 4.25 -1.22 -13.10
C ALA A 99 5.18 0.02 -13.07
N GLY A 100 4.89 0.98 -12.18
CA GLY A 100 5.70 2.20 -12.00
C GLY A 100 7.05 1.96 -11.32
N ARG A 101 7.70 3.02 -10.84
CA ARG A 101 8.96 2.97 -10.07
C ARG A 101 8.80 3.57 -8.69
N CYS A 102 9.60 3.09 -7.75
CA CYS A 102 9.67 3.60 -6.38
C CYS A 102 11.12 3.99 -6.07
N LYS A 103 11.34 5.19 -5.54
CA LYS A 103 12.69 5.63 -5.12
C LYS A 103 13.01 5.13 -3.73
N LYS A 104 12.17 5.45 -2.75
CA LYS A 104 12.40 5.13 -1.34
C LYS A 104 11.32 4.21 -0.79
N LEU A 105 11.73 3.10 -0.18
CA LEU A 105 10.89 2.26 0.65
C LEU A 105 11.25 2.47 2.12
N THR A 106 10.26 2.77 2.95
CA THR A 106 10.42 2.81 4.40
C THR A 106 9.59 1.71 5.03
N LEU A 107 10.24 0.82 5.78
CA LEU A 107 9.58 -0.30 6.45
C LEU A 107 9.64 -0.14 7.95
N SER A 108 8.49 -0.16 8.59
CA SER A 108 8.37 0.01 10.04
C SER A 108 7.57 -1.15 10.63
N GLY A 109 8.19 -1.90 11.54
CA GLY A 109 7.60 -3.08 12.16
C GLY A 109 7.91 -4.41 11.43
N ARG A 110 7.83 -5.51 12.18
CA ARG A 110 8.24 -6.86 11.74
C ARG A 110 7.43 -7.39 10.55
N GLY A 111 6.14 -7.07 10.48
CA GLY A 111 5.30 -7.44 9.34
C GLY A 111 5.74 -6.74 8.06
N ALA A 112 6.09 -5.45 8.12
CA ALA A 112 6.49 -4.66 6.96
C ALA A 112 7.79 -5.21 6.32
N GLN A 113 8.74 -5.66 7.16
CA GLN A 113 9.97 -6.30 6.70
C GLN A 113 9.70 -7.55 5.83
N LYS A 114 8.63 -8.30 6.10
CA LYS A 114 8.26 -9.47 5.29
C LYS A 114 7.74 -9.08 3.91
N ILE A 115 7.08 -7.92 3.78
CA ILE A 115 6.58 -7.41 2.50
C ILE A 115 7.73 -7.04 1.56
N HIS A 116 8.88 -6.60 2.10
CA HIS A 116 10.07 -6.29 1.30
C HIS A 116 10.41 -7.41 0.30
N THR A 117 10.38 -8.66 0.78
CA THR A 117 10.71 -9.83 -0.03
C THR A 117 9.74 -10.07 -1.20
N LYS A 118 8.55 -9.46 -1.14
CA LYS A 118 7.53 -9.49 -2.19
C LYS A 118 7.64 -8.35 -3.19
N LEU A 119 8.23 -7.22 -2.79
CA LEU A 119 8.41 -6.04 -3.66
C LEU A 119 9.64 -6.17 -4.56
N GLY A 120 10.58 -7.07 -4.25
CA GLY A 120 11.80 -7.24 -5.03
C GLY A 120 12.60 -5.94 -5.15
N ASP A 121 13.15 -5.69 -6.34
CA ASP A 121 13.94 -4.48 -6.64
C ASP A 121 13.09 -3.29 -7.10
N TRP A 122 11.78 -3.29 -6.82
CA TRP A 122 10.89 -2.22 -7.27
C TRP A 122 11.23 -0.84 -6.69
N CYS A 123 11.78 -0.82 -5.46
CA CYS A 123 12.23 0.40 -4.80
C CYS A 123 13.77 0.49 -4.83
N GLU A 124 14.30 1.66 -5.25
CA GLU A 124 15.76 1.88 -5.40
C GLU A 124 16.52 1.86 -4.06
N TYR A 125 15.90 2.38 -2.99
CA TYR A 125 16.49 2.49 -1.67
C TYR A 125 15.55 1.96 -0.59
N LEU A 126 16.10 1.21 0.37
CA LEU A 126 15.40 0.78 1.58
C LEU A 126 15.91 1.57 2.79
N GLU A 127 14.98 2.11 3.58
CA GLU A 127 15.24 2.72 4.89
C GLU A 127 14.42 1.97 5.96
N GLU A 128 15.08 1.60 7.05
CA GLU A 128 14.38 1.11 8.23
C GLU A 128 13.71 2.29 8.91
N GLY A 129 12.38 2.25 8.98
CA GLY A 129 11.61 3.27 9.67
C GLY A 129 11.69 3.08 11.19
N LYS A 130 11.46 4.17 11.92
CA LYS A 130 11.48 4.13 13.38
C LYS A 130 10.31 3.30 13.89
N GLU A 131 10.59 2.30 14.73
CA GLU A 131 9.54 1.59 15.45
C GLU A 131 8.79 2.57 16.34
N SER A 132 7.48 2.71 16.12
CA SER A 132 6.59 3.39 17.04
C SER A 132 5.91 2.35 17.93
N ASP A 133 5.80 2.62 19.21
CA ASP A 133 5.05 1.76 20.15
C ASP A 133 3.54 1.85 19.93
N ALA A 134 3.05 2.85 19.17
CA ALA A 134 1.64 2.96 18.81
C ALA A 134 1.25 1.79 17.89
N ASP A 135 0.29 0.97 18.31
CA ASP A 135 -0.35 0.04 17.39
C ASP A 135 -1.13 0.85 16.34
N CYS A 136 -1.31 0.33 15.13
CA CYS A 136 -2.19 1.01 14.19
C CYS A 136 -3.63 0.89 14.72
N GLU A 137 -4.04 1.89 15.52
CA GLU A 137 -5.36 2.05 16.13
C GLU A 137 -6.32 2.89 15.29
#